data_AF-A0A5E9FXR0-F1
#
_entry.id   AF-A0A5E9FXR0-F1
#
_cell.length_a   1.000
_cell.length_b   1.000
_cell.length_c   1.000
_cell.angle_alpha   90.00
_cell.angle_beta   90.00
_cell.angle_gamma   90.00
#
_symmetry.space_group_name_H-M   'P 1'
#
loop_
_entity.id
_entity.type
_entity.pdbx_description
1 polymer ?
#
loop_
_entity_poly.entity_id
_entity_poly.type
_entity_poly.pdbx_seq_one_letter_code
_entity_poly.pdbx_strand_id
1 'polypeptide(L)'
;MRLTKDVRVQLLEQNEGFSTRTSYTAKNSSEDRTYTITGGELHVHATGNTSWADSRYTNDFIADDEQTHRYLFDNLQQLNRDDVI
;
A
#
# COMPACT_ATOMS: atom_id res chain seq x y z
N MET A 1 -6.08 -17.69 6.54
CA MET A 1 -5.31 -17.86 5.29
C MET A 1 -3.89 -17.39 5.55
N ARG A 2 -2.88 -18.18 5.16
CA ARG A 2 -1.48 -17.78 5.33
C ARG A 2 -1.02 -17.08 4.06
N LEU A 3 -0.61 -15.82 4.16
CA LEU A 3 -0.02 -15.07 3.05
C LEU A 3 1.43 -15.55 2.84
N THR A 4 1.60 -16.70 2.18
CA THR A 4 2.92 -17.16 1.71
C THR A 4 3.41 -16.27 0.58
N LYS A 5 4.68 -16.41 0.19
CA LYS A 5 5.25 -15.62 -0.92
C LYS A 5 4.45 -15.79 -2.21
N ASP A 6 4.15 -17.03 -2.60
CA ASP A 6 3.37 -17.36 -3.79
C ASP A 6 1.97 -16.75 -3.75
N VAL A 7 1.28 -16.86 -2.61
CA VAL A 7 -0.05 -16.26 -2.42
C VAL A 7 -0.01 -14.74 -2.56
N ARG A 8 1.04 -14.08 -2.07
CA ARG A 8 1.18 -12.62 -2.21
C ARG A 8 1.38 -12.22 -3.67
N VAL A 9 2.23 -12.94 -4.41
CA VAL A 9 2.46 -12.69 -5.84
C VAL A 9 1.15 -12.85 -6.61
N GLN A 10 0.44 -13.96 -6.39
CA GLN A 10 -0.84 -14.22 -7.04
C GLN A 10 -1.89 -13.14 -6.72
N LEU A 11 -1.97 -12.68 -5.48
CA LEU A 11 -2.85 -11.58 -5.09
C LEU A 11 -2.50 -10.26 -5.77
N LEU A 12 -1.21 -9.95 -5.93
CA LEU A 12 -0.78 -8.74 -6.63
C LEU A 12 -1.16 -8.82 -8.11
N GLU A 13 -0.86 -9.93 -8.78
CA GLU A 13 -1.20 -10.12 -10.19
C GLU A 13 -2.72 -10.08 -10.45
N GLN A 14 -3.53 -10.65 -9.56
CA GLN A 14 -5.00 -10.64 -9.68
C GLN A 14 -5.63 -9.27 -9.41
N ASN A 15 -4.93 -8.41 -8.67
CA ASN A 15 -5.42 -7.08 -8.27
C ASN A 15 -4.65 -5.97 -8.97
N GLU A 16 -4.16 -6.24 -10.18
CA GLU A 16 -3.47 -5.28 -11.02
C GLU A 16 -4.35 -4.03 -11.27
N GLY A 17 -3.82 -2.85 -10.98
CA GLY A 17 -4.52 -1.57 -11.06
C GLY A 17 -5.39 -1.23 -9.83
N PHE A 18 -5.47 -2.12 -8.84
CA PHE A 18 -6.14 -1.81 -7.58
C PHE A 18 -5.38 -0.74 -6.82
N SER A 19 -6.10 0.31 -6.41
CA SER A 19 -5.53 1.41 -5.65
C SER A 19 -6.33 1.71 -4.40
N THR A 20 -5.65 1.98 -3.29
CA THR A 20 -6.27 2.46 -2.06
C THR A 20 -5.54 3.69 -1.54
N ARG A 21 -6.26 4.51 -0.77
CA ARG A 21 -5.69 5.68 -0.12
C ARG A 21 -5.94 5.61 1.38
N THR A 22 -4.90 5.89 2.15
CA THR A 22 -5.00 6.07 3.59
C THR A 22 -4.47 7.44 3.96
N SER A 23 -5.20 8.17 4.79
CA SER A 23 -4.78 9.45 5.33
C SER A 23 -4.52 9.33 6.83
N TYR A 24 -3.34 9.72 7.26
CA TYR A 24 -2.96 9.86 8.65
C TYR A 24 -2.88 11.35 9.01
N THR A 25 -3.52 11.75 10.09
CA THR A 25 -3.41 13.12 10.60
C THR A 25 -3.16 13.08 12.10
N ALA A 26 -2.06 13.71 12.51
CA ALA A 26 -1.68 13.96 13.87
C ALA A 26 -1.64 15.47 14.13
N LYS A 27 -1.47 15.87 15.40
CA LYS A 27 -1.49 17.27 15.81
C LYS A 27 -0.49 18.15 15.04
N ASN A 28 0.66 17.58 14.66
CA ASN A 28 1.75 18.30 14.00
C ASN A 28 2.19 17.72 12.65
N SER A 29 1.44 16.76 12.11
CA SER A 29 1.77 16.16 10.81
C SER A 29 0.53 15.60 10.13
N SER A 30 0.53 15.65 8.81
CA SER A 30 -0.46 15.00 7.96
C SER A 30 0.28 14.21 6.89
N GLU A 31 -0.11 12.98 6.67
CA GLU A 31 0.45 12.12 5.64
C GLU A 31 -0.68 11.39 4.91
N ASP A 32 -0.73 11.55 3.60
CA ASP A 32 -1.54 10.76 2.70
C ASP A 32 -0.64 9.73 2.02
N ARG A 33 -1.07 8.47 2.04
CA ARG A 33 -0.44 7.39 1.28
C ARG A 33 -1.44 6.82 0.29
N THR A 34 -1.03 6.75 -0.96
CA THR A 34 -1.73 6.02 -2.01
C THR A 34 -0.94 4.77 -2.33
N TYR A 35 -1.59 3.62 -2.21
CA TYR A 35 -1.05 2.32 -2.56
C TYR A 35 -1.64 1.93 -3.90
N THR A 36 -0.82 1.48 -4.84
CA THR A 36 -1.25 1.02 -6.17
C THR A 36 -0.54 -0.26 -6.50
N ILE A 37 -1.30 -1.29 -6.85
CA ILE A 37 -0.75 -2.55 -7.33
C ILE A 37 -0.53 -2.41 -8.84
N THR A 38 0.72 -2.51 -9.28
CA THR A 38 1.06 -2.50 -10.71
C THR A 38 2.38 -3.24 -10.95
N GLY A 39 2.48 -3.93 -12.08
CA GLY A 39 3.62 -4.77 -12.42
C GLY A 39 3.80 -5.97 -11.51
N GLY A 40 2.75 -6.41 -10.80
CA GLY A 40 2.87 -7.41 -9.73
C GLY A 40 3.61 -6.90 -8.49
N GLU A 41 3.79 -5.58 -8.35
CA GLU A 41 4.43 -4.92 -7.21
C GLU A 41 3.48 -3.91 -6.56
N LEU A 42 3.74 -3.60 -5.29
CA LEU A 42 2.98 -2.59 -4.56
C LEU A 42 3.74 -1.26 -4.57
N HIS A 43 3.24 -0.30 -5.33
CA HIS A 43 3.76 1.05 -5.38
C HIS A 43 3.12 1.92 -4.31
N VAL A 44 3.94 2.70 -3.60
CA VAL A 44 3.49 3.60 -2.53
C VAL A 44 3.89 5.02 -2.88
N HIS A 45 2.89 5.87 -3.00
CA HIS A 45 3.03 7.32 -3.12
C HIS A 45 2.63 7.96 -1.78
N ALA A 46 3.59 8.50 -1.05
CA ALA A 46 3.39 9.15 0.22
C ALA A 46 3.62 10.66 0.11
N THR A 47 2.59 11.45 0.40
CA THR A 47 2.67 12.91 0.48
C THR A 47 2.33 13.36 1.87
N GLY A 48 3.12 14.25 2.45
CA GLY A 48 2.82 14.75 3.77
C GLY A 48 3.35 16.14 4.01
N ASN A 49 2.97 16.67 5.17
CA ASN A 49 3.48 17.92 5.69
C ASN A 49 3.63 17.81 7.20
N THR A 50 4.61 18.51 7.75
CA THR A 50 4.74 18.67 9.21
C THR A 50 4.55 20.14 9.60
N SER A 51 4.44 20.41 10.90
CA SER A 51 4.24 21.76 11.43
C SER A 51 5.46 22.69 11.32
N TRP A 52 6.56 22.25 10.70
CA TRP A 52 7.67 23.15 10.41
C TRP A 52 7.50 23.81 9.04
N ALA A 53 8.04 25.02 8.90
CA ALA A 53 8.08 25.71 7.62
C ALA A 53 8.77 24.82 6.56
N ASP A 54 8.21 24.78 5.35
CA ASP A 54 8.70 24.00 4.21
C ASP A 54 8.82 22.48 4.42
N SER A 55 8.04 21.90 5.34
CA SER A 55 8.09 20.47 5.62
C SER A 55 7.20 19.58 4.76
N ARG A 56 6.82 20.08 3.58
CA ARG A 56 6.10 19.25 2.62
C ARG A 56 7.07 18.23 2.03
N TYR A 57 6.67 16.98 2.01
CA TYR A 57 7.43 15.90 1.39
C TYR A 57 6.55 15.08 0.47
N THR A 58 7.19 14.52 -0.55
CA THR A 58 6.61 13.56 -1.48
C THR A 58 7.65 12.46 -1.66
N ASN A 59 7.24 11.22 -1.41
CA ASN A 59 8.07 10.04 -1.52
C ASN A 59 7.33 8.99 -2.34
N ASP A 60 8.02 8.48 -3.35
CA ASP A 60 7.56 7.40 -4.21
C ASP A 60 8.52 6.24 -4.07
N PHE A 61 8.00 5.07 -3.70
CA PHE A 61 8.81 3.87 -3.55
C PHE A 61 8.00 2.60 -3.76
N ILE A 62 8.71 1.51 -4.06
CA ILE A 62 8.15 0.17 -4.13
C ILE A 62 8.20 -0.42 -2.72
N ALA A 63 7.08 -0.96 -2.25
CA ALA A 63 6.99 -1.57 -0.94
C ALA A 63 7.85 -2.85 -0.87
N ASP A 64 8.52 -3.04 0.26
CA ASP A 64 9.21 -4.30 0.56
C ASP A 64 8.22 -5.44 0.86
N ASP A 65 8.74 -6.66 1.04
CA ASP A 65 7.93 -7.87 1.28
C ASP A 65 7.09 -7.78 2.57
N GLU A 66 7.60 -7.12 3.62
CA GLU A 66 6.90 -6.96 4.89
C GLU A 66 5.76 -5.95 4.76
N GLN A 67 6.03 -4.82 4.12
CA GLN A 67 5.02 -3.80 3.83
C GLN A 67 3.93 -4.34 2.91
N THR A 68 4.32 -5.07 1.87
CA THR A 68 3.40 -5.73 0.94
C THR A 68 2.53 -6.76 1.67
N HIS A 69 3.13 -7.59 2.53
CA HIS A 69 2.38 -8.53 3.36
C HIS A 69 1.33 -7.81 4.21
N ARG A 70 1.74 -6.80 4.97
CA ARG A 70 0.84 -6.06 5.85
C ARG A 70 -0.28 -5.39 5.06
N TYR A 71 0.05 -4.73 3.95
CA TYR A 71 -0.93 -4.09 3.09
C TYR A 71 -1.98 -5.08 2.57
N LEU A 72 -1.54 -6.20 2.01
CA LEU A 72 -2.43 -7.23 1.51
C LEU A 72 -3.31 -7.76 2.63
N PHE A 73 -2.73 -8.02 3.82
CA PHE A 73 -3.46 -8.50 4.99
C PHE A 73 -4.56 -7.53 5.43
N ASP A 74 -4.23 -6.24 5.57
CA ASP A 74 -5.16 -5.21 6.01
C ASP A 74 -6.28 -4.96 4.98
N ASN A 75 -5.99 -5.16 3.69
CA ASN A 75 -6.94 -4.96 2.59
C ASN A 75 -7.57 -6.26 2.07
N LEU A 76 -7.38 -7.39 2.77
CA LEU A 76 -7.86 -8.72 2.38
C LEU A 76 -9.37 -8.79 2.06
N GLN A 77 -10.18 -7.90 2.61
CA GLN A 77 -11.63 -7.88 2.35
C GLN A 77 -12.00 -7.13 1.08
N GLN A 78 -11.12 -6.27 0.57
CA GLN A 78 -11.37 -5.43 -0.60
C GLN A 78 -10.71 -5.99 -1.87
N LEU A 79 -9.72 -6.87 -1.70
CA LEU A 79 -9.02 -7.51 -2.81
C LEU A 79 -9.85 -8.64 -3.41
N ASN A 80 -9.72 -8.81 -4.72
CA ASN A 80 -10.17 -10.00 -5.42
C ASN A 80 -9.34 -11.21 -4.97
N ARG A 81 -10.04 -12.27 -4.55
CA ARG A 81 -9.47 -13.50 -3.96
C ARG A 81 -10.09 -14.76 -4.55
N ASP A 82 -10.82 -14.65 -5.65
CA ASP A 82 -11.65 -15.73 -6.21
C ASP A 82 -10.83 -16.99 -6.53
N ASP A 83 -9.54 -16.84 -6.81
CA ASP A 83 -8.67 -17.90 -7.30
C ASP A 83 -7.49 -18.21 -6.34
N VAL A 84 -7.58 -17.74 -5.09
CA VAL A 84 -6.54 -17.97 -4.07
C VAL A 84 -7.08 -18.95 -3.02
N ILE A 85 -6.79 -20.25 -3.23
CA ILE A 85 -7.29 -21.39 -2.43
C ILE A 85 -6.25 -21.84 -1.39
#